data_AF-A0A1Q7YLW1-F1
#
_entry.id   AF-A0A1Q7YLW1-F1
#
_cell.length_a   1.000
_cell.length_b   1.000
_cell.length_c   1.000
_cell.angle_alpha   90.00
_cell.angle_beta   90.00
_cell.angle_gamma   90.00
#
_symmetry.space_group_name_H-M   'P 1'
#
loop_
_entity.id
_entity.type
_entity.pdbx_description
1 polymer ?
#
loop_
_entity_poly.entity_id
_entity_poly.type
_entity_poly.pdbx_seq_one_letter_code
_entity_poly.pdbx_strand_id
1 'polypeptide(L)'
;MKKIRAARALAVLVGVAALAMTASSQEKKDGMEAPKITHFGNLKWTPIIKGCDLAQVAGDMNAEGAPFVLRLRCADGTKIPAHWHPTDENVTVLKGTFLFGMGDTFDESRLQTMNVGNFVS
;
A
#
# COMPACT_ATOMS: atom_id res chain seq x y z
N MET A 1 78.89 -16.64 -43.16
CA MET A 1 78.70 -15.33 -42.49
C MET A 1 77.39 -14.72 -43.01
N LYS A 2 76.27 -14.97 -42.32
CA LYS A 2 74.93 -14.55 -42.76
C LYS A 2 74.56 -13.21 -42.13
N LYS A 3 74.11 -12.28 -42.97
CA LYS A 3 73.53 -10.99 -42.58
C LYS A 3 72.02 -11.14 -42.38
N ILE A 4 71.46 -10.28 -41.52
CA ILE A 4 70.23 -9.47 -41.69
C ILE A 4 69.45 -9.39 -40.36
N ARG A 5 69.00 -8.16 -40.07
CA ARG A 5 68.47 -7.62 -38.81
C ARG A 5 66.93 -7.77 -38.70
N ALA A 6 66.46 -7.56 -37.47
CA ALA A 6 65.11 -7.17 -37.05
C ALA A 6 64.05 -8.30 -37.13
N ALA A 7 63.03 -8.38 -36.28
CA ALA A 7 62.35 -7.35 -35.54
C ALA A 7 61.65 -7.90 -34.28
N ARG A 8 61.23 -6.96 -33.44
CA ARG A 8 60.41 -7.06 -32.23
C ARG A 8 59.23 -8.04 -32.34
N ALA A 9 59.10 -8.92 -31.34
CA ALA A 9 57.85 -9.46 -30.82
C ALA A 9 58.14 -9.73 -29.34
N LEU A 10 57.50 -9.07 -28.37
CA LEU A 10 56.14 -9.37 -27.97
C LEU A 10 55.67 -8.21 -27.07
N ALA A 11 54.89 -7.28 -27.62
CA ALA A 11 54.03 -6.44 -26.81
C ALA A 11 52.61 -7.00 -26.92
N VAL A 12 51.81 -6.75 -25.89
CA VAL A 12 50.39 -7.10 -25.75
C VAL A 12 50.14 -8.44 -25.05
N LEU A 13 50.27 -8.42 -23.72
CA LEU A 13 49.64 -9.37 -22.81
C LEU A 13 48.92 -8.64 -21.65
N VAL A 14 48.29 -7.49 -21.92
CA VAL A 14 47.55 -6.70 -20.90
C VAL A 14 46.15 -6.30 -21.39
N GLY A 15 45.53 -7.10 -22.27
CA GLY A 15 44.32 -6.69 -23.00
C GLY A 15 43.01 -7.40 -22.70
N VAL A 16 42.96 -8.42 -21.81
CA VAL A 16 41.75 -9.29 -21.72
C VAL A 16 41.15 -9.37 -20.30
N ALA A 17 41.76 -8.77 -19.27
CA ALA A 17 41.21 -8.83 -17.92
C ALA A 17 40.23 -7.69 -17.55
N ALA A 18 39.84 -6.83 -18.50
CA ALA A 18 38.99 -5.66 -18.23
C ALA A 18 37.50 -5.83 -18.62
N LEU A 19 37.06 -7.01 -19.05
CA LEU A 19 35.65 -7.24 -19.45
C LEU A 19 34.76 -7.91 -18.38
N ALA A 20 35.25 -8.12 -17.15
CA ALA A 20 34.46 -8.75 -16.09
C ALA A 20 33.76 -7.76 -15.13
N MET A 21 33.82 -6.45 -15.39
CA MET A 21 33.23 -5.42 -14.52
C MET A 21 32.03 -4.70 -15.16
N THR A 22 31.06 -5.45 -15.69
CA THR A 22 29.69 -4.93 -15.93
C THR A 22 28.68 -6.07 -15.86
N ALA A 23 28.80 -6.95 -14.86
CA ALA A 23 27.64 -7.71 -14.42
C ALA A 23 26.73 -6.70 -13.70
N SER A 24 25.83 -6.11 -14.48
CA SER A 24 24.78 -5.21 -14.04
C SER A 24 24.14 -5.78 -12.77
N SER A 25 24.27 -5.07 -11.65
CA SER A 25 23.29 -5.16 -10.57
C SER A 25 21.97 -4.65 -11.14
N GLN A 26 21.27 -5.52 -11.88
CA GLN A 26 19.82 -5.42 -11.94
C GLN A 26 19.37 -5.87 -10.56
N GLU A 27 19.11 -4.90 -9.67
CA GLU A 27 18.13 -5.13 -8.62
C GLU A 27 16.94 -5.83 -9.30
N LYS A 28 16.56 -6.99 -8.76
CA LYS A 28 15.24 -7.52 -9.05
C LYS A 28 14.29 -6.41 -8.63
N LYS A 29 13.75 -5.68 -9.61
CA LYS A 29 12.47 -5.02 -9.43
C LYS A 29 11.53 -6.18 -9.13
N ASP A 30 11.31 -6.47 -7.85
CA ASP A 30 10.14 -7.22 -7.44
C ASP A 30 8.99 -6.58 -8.20
N GLY A 31 8.39 -7.38 -9.09
CA GLY A 31 7.50 -6.86 -10.11
C GLY A 31 6.39 -6.09 -9.40
N MET A 32 6.37 -4.77 -9.57
CA MET A 32 5.29 -3.94 -9.09
C MET A 32 4.01 -4.57 -9.62
N GLU A 33 3.15 -5.07 -8.72
CA GLU A 33 1.88 -5.65 -9.14
C GLU A 33 1.14 -4.62 -10.00
N ALA A 34 0.58 -5.08 -11.11
CA ALA A 34 -0.17 -4.20 -11.99
C ALA A 34 -1.32 -3.54 -11.19
N PRO A 35 -1.60 -2.25 -11.39
CA PRO A 35 -2.68 -1.57 -10.69
C PRO A 35 -4.00 -2.32 -10.88
N LYS A 36 -4.64 -2.69 -9.76
CA LYS A 36 -5.93 -3.39 -9.75
C LYS A 36 -7.06 -2.41 -9.50
N ILE A 37 -8.05 -2.39 -10.40
CA ILE A 37 -9.30 -1.67 -10.17
C ILE A 37 -10.24 -2.59 -9.37
N THR A 38 -10.54 -2.22 -8.13
CA THR A 38 -11.57 -2.90 -7.34
C THR A 38 -12.93 -2.29 -7.63
N HIS A 39 -13.82 -3.07 -8.26
CA HIS A 39 -15.19 -2.66 -8.54
C HIS A 39 -16.08 -2.84 -7.31
N PHE A 40 -16.89 -1.82 -6.99
CA PHE A 40 -17.79 -1.83 -5.83
C PHE A 40 -18.74 -3.04 -5.79
N GLY A 41 -19.25 -3.48 -6.95
CA GLY A 41 -20.14 -4.64 -7.05
C GLY A 41 -19.49 -5.99 -6.70
N ASN A 42 -18.16 -6.05 -6.63
CA ASN A 42 -17.41 -7.27 -6.30
C ASN A 42 -17.00 -7.32 -4.82
N LEU A 43 -17.32 -6.29 -4.04
CA LEU A 43 -17.01 -6.24 -2.63
C LEU A 43 -17.80 -7.31 -1.87
N LYS A 44 -17.09 -8.09 -1.07
CA LYS A 44 -17.67 -9.07 -0.16
C LYS A 44 -17.96 -8.39 1.17
N TRP A 45 -19.24 -8.18 1.45
CA TRP A 45 -19.71 -7.52 2.66
C TRP A 45 -19.91 -8.53 3.78
N THR A 46 -19.36 -8.23 4.95
CA THR A 46 -19.48 -9.03 6.16
C THR A 46 -20.03 -8.15 7.28
N PRO A 47 -21.05 -8.60 8.04
CA PRO A 47 -21.53 -7.86 9.21
C PRO A 47 -20.43 -7.74 10.27
N ILE A 48 -20.24 -6.53 10.82
CA ILE A 48 -19.28 -6.29 11.92
C ILE A 48 -19.98 -5.96 13.24
N ILE A 49 -21.11 -5.27 13.14
CA ILE A 49 -22.05 -5.02 14.23
C ILE A 49 -23.45 -4.99 13.63
N LYS A 50 -24.49 -5.07 14.47
CA LYS A 50 -25.87 -4.95 13.99
C LYS A 50 -26.06 -3.61 13.27
N GLY A 51 -26.38 -3.67 11.98
CA GLY A 51 -26.64 -2.48 11.16
C GLY A 51 -25.44 -1.94 10.39
N CYS A 52 -24.22 -2.47 10.58
CA CYS A 52 -23.05 -2.10 9.78
C CYS A 52 -22.35 -3.32 9.18
N ASP A 53 -22.03 -3.21 7.90
CA ASP A 53 -21.19 -4.17 7.19
C ASP A 53 -19.86 -3.52 6.79
N LEU A 54 -18.85 -4.37 6.66
CA LEU A 54 -17.53 -4.04 6.17
C LEU A 54 -17.22 -4.85 4.92
N ALA A 55 -16.46 -4.27 4.00
CA ALA A 55 -15.82 -5.00 2.91
C ALA A 55 -14.36 -4.56 2.73
N GLN A 56 -13.48 -5.52 2.49
CA GLN A 56 -12.08 -5.26 2.15
C GLN A 56 -11.94 -4.85 0.68
N VAL A 57 -11.18 -3.79 0.43
CA VAL A 57 -10.92 -3.24 -0.92
C VAL A 57 -9.50 -3.58 -1.38
N ALA A 58 -8.52 -3.41 -0.50
CA ALA A 58 -7.10 -3.65 -0.74
C ALA A 58 -6.38 -3.95 0.59
N GLY A 59 -5.27 -4.70 0.53
CA GLY A 59 -4.50 -5.10 1.71
C GLY A 59 -5.22 -6.10 2.61
N ASP A 60 -4.60 -6.47 3.72
CA ASP A 60 -5.19 -7.28 4.79
C ASP A 60 -5.28 -6.44 6.07
N MET A 61 -6.49 -6.30 6.64
CA MET A 61 -6.68 -5.54 7.89
C MET A 61 -6.12 -6.26 9.12
N ASN A 62 -5.87 -7.56 9.00
CA ASN A 62 -5.32 -8.38 10.08
C ASN A 62 -3.80 -8.51 9.98
N ALA A 63 -3.19 -8.01 8.90
CA ALA A 63 -1.75 -8.00 8.74
C ALA A 63 -1.16 -6.81 9.51
N GLU A 64 -0.29 -7.10 10.46
CA GLU A 64 0.33 -6.09 11.31
C GLU A 64 1.20 -5.13 10.49
N GLY A 65 1.01 -3.82 10.69
CA GLY A 65 1.81 -2.77 10.07
C GLY A 65 1.63 -2.57 8.56
N ALA A 66 0.73 -3.33 7.91
CA ALA A 66 0.49 -3.21 6.48
C ALA A 66 -0.68 -2.26 6.17
N PRO A 67 -0.59 -1.41 5.13
CA PRO A 67 -1.70 -0.55 4.74
C PRO A 67 -2.85 -1.37 4.15
N PHE A 68 -4.07 -0.97 4.47
CA PHE A 68 -5.29 -1.56 3.93
C PHE A 68 -6.33 -0.50 3.61
N VAL A 69 -7.29 -0.86 2.77
CA VAL A 69 -8.45 -0.01 2.43
C VAL A 69 -9.71 -0.81 2.62
N LEU A 70 -10.68 -0.23 3.33
CA LEU A 70 -11.98 -0.83 3.59
C LEU A 70 -13.11 0.03 3.02
N ARG A 71 -14.30 -0.57 2.94
CA ARG A 71 -15.57 0.12 2.85
C ARG A 71 -16.43 -0.27 4.03
N LEU A 72 -17.04 0.73 4.63
CA LEU A 72 -18.09 0.58 5.62
C LEU A 72 -19.40 1.03 4.99
N ARG A 73 -20.48 0.34 5.32
CA ARG A 73 -21.84 0.80 5.07
C ARG A 73 -22.66 0.51 6.30
N CYS A 74 -23.45 1.48 6.74
CA CYS A 74 -24.32 1.34 7.88
C CYS A 74 -25.74 1.74 7.51
N ALA A 75 -26.72 1.05 8.09
CA ALA A 75 -28.09 1.52 8.09
C ALA A 75 -28.18 2.84 8.86
N ASP A 76 -29.11 3.70 8.44
CA ASP A 76 -29.33 4.99 9.11
C ASP A 76 -29.64 4.80 10.61
N GLY A 77 -29.12 5.70 11.44
CA GLY A 77 -29.23 5.63 12.89
C GLY A 77 -28.38 4.55 13.58
N THR A 78 -27.56 3.79 12.86
CA THR A 78 -26.65 2.81 13.49
C THR A 78 -25.57 3.53 14.29
N LYS A 79 -25.36 3.11 15.55
CA LYS A 79 -24.31 3.62 16.43
C LYS A 79 -23.19 2.62 16.51
N ILE A 80 -21.97 3.06 16.18
CA ILE A 80 -20.75 2.30 16.41
C ILE A 80 -20.27 2.65 17.83
N PRO A 81 -20.16 1.67 18.75
CA PRO A 81 -19.68 1.93 20.11
C PRO A 81 -18.27 2.52 20.12
N ALA A 82 -17.91 3.22 21.20
CA ALA A 82 -16.53 3.65 21.41
C ALA A 82 -15.60 2.41 21.43
N HIS A 83 -14.51 2.48 20.66
CA HIS A 83 -13.50 1.43 20.53
C HIS A 83 -12.14 2.05 20.19
N TRP A 84 -11.09 1.24 20.21
CA TRP A 84 -9.71 1.65 19.95
C TRP A 84 -9.15 0.94 18.73
N HIS A 85 -8.34 1.65 17.97
CA HIS A 85 -7.61 1.10 16.83
C HIS A 85 -6.12 0.96 17.17
N PRO A 86 -5.46 -0.12 16.75
CA PRO A 86 -4.01 -0.28 16.90
C PRO A 86 -3.21 0.52 15.86
N THR A 87 -3.89 1.11 14.88
CA THR A 87 -3.33 1.87 13.77
C THR A 87 -4.17 3.11 13.51
N ASP A 88 -3.59 4.13 12.88
CA ASP A 88 -4.33 5.32 12.45
C ASP A 88 -5.42 4.94 11.43
N GLU A 89 -6.58 5.59 11.53
CA GLU A 89 -7.69 5.40 10.61
C GLU A 89 -7.96 6.67 9.80
N ASN A 90 -8.00 6.51 8.49
CA ASN A 90 -8.33 7.58 7.56
C ASN A 90 -9.72 7.32 6.99
N VAL A 91 -10.71 8.14 7.34
CA VAL A 91 -12.11 7.92 6.98
C VAL A 91 -12.62 9.03 6.07
N THR A 92 -13.23 8.65 4.95
CA THR A 92 -13.93 9.58 4.04
C THR A 92 -15.39 9.16 3.91
N VAL A 93 -16.31 10.12 4.00
CA VAL A 93 -17.73 9.86 3.76
C VAL A 93 -18.00 9.81 2.25
N LEU A 94 -18.36 8.63 1.74
CA LEU A 94 -18.70 8.45 0.31
C LEU A 94 -20.19 8.64 0.03
N LYS A 95 -21.06 8.42 1.03
CA LYS A 95 -22.52 8.57 0.93
C LYS A 95 -23.13 8.77 2.31
N GLY A 96 -24.14 9.63 2.40
CA GLY A 96 -24.87 9.90 3.64
C GLY A 96 -24.15 10.88 4.56
N THR A 97 -24.36 10.72 5.86
CA THR A 97 -23.77 11.54 6.92
C THR A 97 -23.18 10.60 7.96
N PHE A 98 -21.97 10.92 8.45
CA PHE A 98 -21.33 10.22 9.55
C PHE A 98 -21.09 11.19 10.69
N LEU A 99 -21.45 10.80 11.91
CA LEU A 99 -21.22 11.56 13.12
C LEU A 99 -20.01 10.97 13.84
N PHE A 100 -18.89 11.68 13.84
CA PHE A 100 -17.61 11.19 14.37
C PHE A 100 -17.32 11.81 15.75
N GLY A 101 -16.83 11.01 16.70
CA GLY A 101 -16.43 11.49 18.01
C GLY A 101 -15.26 10.70 18.57
N MET A 102 -14.51 11.34 19.48
CA MET A 102 -13.34 10.76 20.15
C MET A 102 -13.52 10.79 21.67
N GLY A 103 -13.12 9.71 22.34
CA GLY A 103 -13.12 9.57 23.79
C GLY A 103 -13.32 8.13 24.24
N ASP A 104 -13.18 7.89 25.54
CA ASP A 104 -13.29 6.55 26.14
C ASP A 104 -14.73 5.99 26.14
N THR A 105 -15.73 6.87 25.99
CA THR A 105 -17.15 6.54 25.99
C THR A 105 -17.88 7.22 24.83
N PHE A 106 -19.00 6.63 24.42
CA PHE A 106 -19.85 7.22 23.38
C PHE A 106 -20.65 8.40 23.96
N ASP A 107 -20.39 9.61 23.46
CA ASP A 107 -21.05 10.85 23.87
C ASP A 107 -21.60 11.57 22.64
N GLU A 108 -22.93 11.55 22.48
CA GLU A 108 -23.62 12.18 21.35
C GLU A 108 -23.42 13.68 21.28
N SER A 109 -23.21 14.34 22.43
CA SER A 109 -23.05 15.80 22.50
C SER A 109 -21.71 16.27 21.92
N ARG A 110 -20.76 15.35 21.73
CA ARG A 110 -19.40 15.63 21.25
C ARG A 110 -19.17 15.18 19.80
N LEU A 111 -20.20 14.68 19.13
CA LEU A 111 -20.08 14.24 17.75
C LEU A 111 -19.95 15.42 16.78
N GLN A 112 -19.02 15.28 15.84
CA GLN A 112 -18.82 16.19 14.72
C GLN A 112 -19.48 15.62 13.47
N THR A 113 -20.19 16.47 12.74
CA THR A 113 -20.87 16.06 11.50
C THR A 113 -19.89 16.01 10.33
N MET A 114 -19.80 14.85 9.70
CA MET A 114 -19.11 14.63 8.44
C MET A 114 -20.12 14.37 7.32
N ASN A 115 -20.19 15.27 6.36
CA ASN A 115 -20.97 15.13 5.13
C ASN A 115 -20.14 14.46 4.02
N VAL A 116 -20.79 14.11 2.90
CA VAL A 116 -20.12 13.54 1.72
C VAL A 116 -18.88 14.34 1.32
N GLY A 117 -17.76 13.64 1.17
CA GLY A 117 -16.45 14.22 0.84
C GLY A 117 -15.64 14.71 2.04
N ASN A 118 -16.22 14.79 3.24
CA ASN A 118 -15.44 15.09 4.45
C ASN A 118 -14.54 13.91 4.81
N PHE A 119 -13.41 14.27 5.41
CA PHE A 119 -12.29 13.41 5.75
C PHE A 119 -11.88 13.63 7.20
N VAL A 120 -11.52 12.55 7.90
CA VAL A 120 -10.87 12.58 9.22
C VAL A 120 -9.70 11.61 9.22
N SER A 121 -8.64 11.96 9.94
CA SER A 121 -7.44 11.17 10.20
C SER A 121 -6.96 11.40 11.62
#